data_AF-A0A9E3D680-F1
#
_entry.id   AF-A0A9E3D680-F1
#
_cell.length_a   1.000
_cell.length_b   1.000
_cell.length_c   1.000
_cell.angle_alpha   90.00
_cell.angle_beta   90.00
_cell.angle_gamma   90.00
#
_symmetry.space_group_name_H-M   'P 1'
#
loop_
_entity.id
_entity.type
_entity.pdbx_description
1 polymer ?
#
loop_
_entity_poly.entity_id
_entity_poly.type
_entity_poly.pdbx_seq_one_letter_code
_entity_poly.pdbx_strand_id
1 'polypeptide(L)'
;MQAPDLRSGPPPRWSESVNGIAWLPRLAAKARAYDAGTLGMYLYGQSPVDDAFLKRARLDYSSFLDVVRAQSDDVAVLAEIERRSPGATARLRRWSERLPVTAGWFMSILDVDDGYARRSFARIAQRITNACSLPIVFTARMLRRIRR
;
A
#
# COMPACT_ATOMS: atom_id res chain seq x y z
N MET A 1 -14.85 -10.86 -13.33
CA MET A 1 -14.74 -11.36 -11.95
C MET A 1 -15.73 -10.59 -11.09
N GLN A 2 -16.42 -11.23 -10.13
CA GLN A 2 -17.41 -10.55 -9.29
C GLN A 2 -16.70 -9.59 -8.31
N ALA A 3 -17.25 -8.39 -8.09
CA ALA A 3 -16.65 -7.42 -7.18
C ALA A 3 -16.62 -7.97 -5.74
N PRO A 4 -15.49 -7.86 -5.02
CA PRO A 4 -15.41 -8.33 -3.64
C PRO A 4 -16.27 -7.45 -2.73
N ASP A 5 -16.91 -8.05 -1.72
CA ASP A 5 -17.59 -7.32 -0.66
C ASP A 5 -16.66 -7.05 0.52
N LEU A 6 -16.07 -5.86 0.55
CA LEU A 6 -15.08 -5.46 1.56
C LEU A 6 -15.70 -5.06 2.90
N ARG A 7 -17.03 -5.18 3.05
CA ARG A 7 -17.71 -5.15 4.35
C ARG A 7 -17.57 -6.48 5.09
N SER A 8 -17.30 -7.56 4.36
CA SER A 8 -17.26 -8.93 4.89
C SER A 8 -15.84 -9.45 5.16
N GLY A 9 -14.82 -8.77 4.65
CA GLY A 9 -13.42 -9.14 4.82
C GLY A 9 -12.46 -8.15 4.17
N PRO A 10 -11.15 -8.29 4.43
CA PRO A 10 -10.15 -7.39 3.89
C PRO A 10 -9.97 -7.58 2.38
N PRO A 11 -9.56 -6.53 1.64
CA PRO A 11 -9.10 -6.69 0.27
C PRO A 11 -7.77 -7.49 0.27
N PRO A 12 -7.33 -7.99 -0.91
CA PRO A 12 -6.08 -8.73 -1.04
C PRO A 12 -4.91 -8.09 -0.29
N ARG A 13 -4.02 -8.93 0.25
CA ARG A 13 -2.91 -8.46 1.07
C ARG A 13 -1.99 -7.57 0.24
N TRP A 14 -1.38 -6.57 0.88
CA TRP A 14 -0.49 -5.61 0.20
C TRP A 14 0.66 -6.26 -0.58
N SER A 15 1.11 -7.44 -0.14
CA SER A 15 2.22 -8.20 -0.72
C SER A 15 1.80 -9.11 -1.88
N GLU A 16 0.50 -9.34 -2.09
CA GLU A 16 0.03 -10.07 -3.26
C GLU A 16 0.35 -9.28 -4.53
N SER A 17 0.75 -10.00 -5.58
CA SER A 17 1.25 -9.36 -6.79
C SER A 17 0.76 -10.07 -8.05
N VAL A 18 0.64 -9.28 -9.11
CA VAL A 18 0.42 -9.77 -10.48
C VAL A 18 1.65 -9.39 -11.31
N ASN A 19 2.30 -10.37 -11.94
CA ASN A 19 3.54 -10.18 -12.72
C ASN A 19 4.65 -9.38 -11.99
N GLY A 20 4.77 -9.58 -10.66
CA GLY A 20 5.73 -8.89 -9.80
C GLY A 20 5.34 -7.46 -9.42
N ILE A 21 4.09 -7.06 -9.70
CA ILE A 21 3.53 -5.78 -9.30
C ILE A 21 2.68 -5.97 -8.05
N ALA A 22 3.26 -5.61 -6.90
CA ALA A 22 2.54 -5.61 -5.63
C ALA A 22 1.50 -4.48 -5.61
N TRP A 23 0.57 -4.53 -4.65
CA TRP A 23 -0.50 -3.55 -4.46
C TRP A 23 -1.58 -3.50 -5.54
N LEU A 24 -1.29 -3.86 -6.80
CA LEU A 24 -2.28 -3.83 -7.88
C LEU A 24 -3.53 -4.67 -7.57
N PRO A 25 -3.42 -5.95 -7.12
CA PRO A 25 -4.61 -6.74 -6.79
C PRO A 25 -5.48 -6.08 -5.70
N ARG A 26 -4.83 -5.52 -4.68
CA ARG A 26 -5.51 -4.80 -3.60
C ARG A 26 -6.23 -3.55 -4.10
N LEU A 27 -5.56 -2.72 -4.90
CA LEU A 27 -6.14 -1.49 -5.42
C LEU A 27 -7.27 -1.78 -6.42
N ALA A 28 -7.13 -2.80 -7.27
CA ALA A 28 -8.18 -3.23 -8.19
C ALA A 28 -9.40 -3.77 -7.44
N ALA A 29 -9.21 -4.58 -6.39
CA ALA A 29 -10.29 -5.03 -5.51
C ALA A 29 -11.05 -3.85 -4.87
N LYS A 30 -10.32 -2.85 -4.36
CA LYS A 30 -10.90 -1.63 -3.79
C LYS A 30 -11.68 -0.82 -4.83
N ALA A 31 -11.16 -0.68 -6.05
CA ALA A 31 -11.86 0.00 -7.14
C ALA A 31 -13.17 -0.73 -7.52
N ARG A 32 -13.13 -2.07 -7.64
CA ARG A 32 -14.32 -2.89 -7.90
C ARG A 32 -15.36 -2.78 -6.78
N ALA A 33 -14.93 -2.80 -5.53
CA ALA A 33 -15.81 -2.66 -4.37
C ALA A 33 -16.38 -1.24 -4.24
N TYR A 34 -15.60 -0.22 -4.56
CA TYR A 34 -16.07 1.16 -4.66
C TYR A 34 -17.19 1.29 -5.71
N ASP A 35 -16.97 0.73 -6.89
CA ASP A 35 -17.95 0.74 -7.99
C ASP A 35 -19.24 -0.02 -7.65
N ALA A 36 -19.11 -1.14 -6.94
CA ALA A 36 -20.24 -1.97 -6.51
C ALA A 36 -20.94 -1.47 -5.23
N GLY A 37 -20.46 -0.39 -4.59
CA GLY A 37 -21.00 0.11 -3.32
C GLY A 37 -20.73 -0.82 -2.12
N THR A 38 -19.70 -1.66 -2.21
CA THR A 38 -19.33 -2.66 -1.19
C THR A 38 -17.96 -2.40 -0.57
N LEU A 39 -17.44 -1.17 -0.65
CA LEU A 39 -16.12 -0.78 -0.14
C LEU A 39 -15.98 -0.89 1.39
N GLY A 40 -17.07 -0.72 2.13
CA GLY A 40 -17.06 -0.78 3.60
C GLY A 40 -16.24 0.35 4.23
N MET A 41 -15.36 0.01 5.18
CA MET A 41 -14.51 0.98 5.90
C MET A 41 -13.23 1.36 5.15
N TYR A 42 -12.97 0.74 4.01
CA TYR A 42 -11.76 1.01 3.23
C TYR A 42 -11.87 2.32 2.45
N LEU A 43 -10.72 2.90 2.13
CA LEU A 43 -10.64 4.18 1.41
C LEU A 43 -10.24 3.97 -0.05
N TYR A 44 -10.95 4.61 -0.98
CA TYR A 44 -10.55 4.76 -2.38
C TYR A 44 -10.47 6.26 -2.69
N GLY A 45 -9.29 6.78 -3.05
CA GLY A 45 -9.07 8.22 -3.26
C GLY A 45 -8.29 8.95 -2.15
N GLN A 46 -8.08 8.31 -1.00
CA GLN A 46 -7.51 8.93 0.21
C GLN A 46 -6.40 8.08 0.84
N SER A 47 -5.77 7.20 0.07
CA SER A 47 -4.70 6.33 0.56
C SER A 47 -3.35 6.76 -0.02
N PRO A 48 -2.35 7.13 0.82
CA PRO A 48 -1.03 7.50 0.33
C PRO A 48 -0.32 6.41 -0.49
N VAL A 49 -0.66 5.14 -0.25
CA VAL A 49 -0.08 4.01 -1.00
C VAL A 49 -0.74 3.87 -2.38
N ASP A 50 -2.05 4.08 -2.46
CA ASP A 50 -2.77 4.15 -3.74
C ASP A 50 -2.25 5.33 -4.57
N ASP A 51 -2.07 6.51 -3.98
CA ASP A 51 -1.49 7.69 -4.65
C ASP A 51 -0.09 7.39 -5.19
N ALA A 52 0.74 6.72 -4.39
CA ALA A 52 2.09 6.32 -4.79
C ALA A 52 2.07 5.34 -5.97
N PHE A 53 1.12 4.41 -6.00
CA PHE A 53 0.91 3.49 -7.11
C PHE A 53 0.47 4.26 -8.37
N LEU A 54 -0.61 5.04 -8.25
CA LEU A 54 -1.24 5.77 -9.36
C LEU A 54 -0.30 6.79 -9.99
N LYS A 55 0.49 7.51 -9.18
CA LYS A 55 1.54 8.42 -9.66
C LYS A 55 2.56 7.72 -10.58
N ARG A 56 2.90 6.46 -10.29
CA ARG A 56 3.86 5.67 -11.10
C ARG A 56 3.20 5.07 -12.34
N ALA A 57 1.93 4.68 -12.22
CA ALA A 57 1.09 4.33 -13.35
C ALA A 57 0.81 5.54 -14.27
N ARG A 58 0.96 6.78 -13.76
CA ARG A 58 0.54 8.04 -14.40
C ARG A 58 -0.96 8.04 -14.71
N LEU A 59 -1.74 7.59 -13.73
CA LEU A 59 -3.20 7.60 -13.77
C LEU A 59 -3.70 8.38 -12.56
N ASP A 60 -4.90 8.94 -12.67
CA ASP A 60 -5.71 9.34 -11.53
C ASP A 60 -6.70 8.22 -11.15
N TYR A 61 -7.44 8.41 -10.06
CA TYR A 61 -8.39 7.42 -9.57
C TYR A 61 -9.54 7.15 -10.54
N SER A 62 -10.03 8.18 -11.26
CA SER A 62 -11.06 8.03 -12.28
C SER A 62 -10.58 7.17 -13.44
N SER A 63 -9.40 7.48 -13.98
CA SER A 63 -8.80 6.75 -15.09
C SER A 63 -8.50 5.31 -14.71
N PHE A 64 -8.04 5.08 -13.48
CA PHE A 64 -7.82 3.73 -12.96
C PHE A 64 -9.14 2.96 -12.77
N LEU A 65 -10.19 3.62 -12.27
CA LEU A 65 -11.51 3.01 -12.13
C LEU A 65 -12.06 2.59 -13.50
N ASP A 66 -11.91 3.42 -14.53
CA ASP A 66 -12.32 3.09 -15.90
C ASP A 66 -11.55 1.88 -16.46
N VAL A 67 -10.24 1.79 -16.16
CA VAL A 67 -9.46 0.60 -16.51
C VAL A 67 -10.02 -0.65 -15.81
N VAL A 68 -10.25 -0.57 -14.50
CA VAL A 68 -10.74 -1.71 -13.72
C VAL A 68 -12.13 -2.16 -14.15
N ARG A 69 -13.03 -1.23 -14.49
CA ARG A 69 -14.36 -1.52 -15.05
C ARG A 69 -14.29 -2.28 -16.37
N ALA A 70 -13.35 -1.90 -17.23
CA ALA A 70 -13.22 -2.47 -18.57
C ALA A 70 -12.57 -3.87 -18.57
N GLN A 71 -11.89 -4.28 -17.49
CA GLN A 71 -11.06 -5.48 -17.46
C GLN A 71 -11.53 -6.51 -16.43
N SER A 72 -11.57 -7.78 -16.84
CA SER A 72 -12.11 -8.88 -16.03
C SER A 72 -11.20 -9.36 -14.91
N ASP A 73 -9.90 -9.15 -15.04
CA ASP A 73 -8.85 -9.65 -14.14
C ASP A 73 -7.65 -8.68 -14.06
N ASP A 74 -6.77 -8.91 -13.10
CA ASP A 74 -5.68 -7.99 -12.80
C ASP A 74 -4.51 -8.04 -13.79
N VAL A 75 -4.39 -9.14 -14.56
CA VAL A 75 -3.39 -9.24 -15.65
C VAL A 75 -3.81 -8.32 -16.79
N ALA A 76 -5.10 -8.34 -17.15
CA ALA A 76 -5.69 -7.45 -18.14
C ALA A 76 -5.66 -5.98 -17.70
N VAL A 77 -5.91 -5.71 -16.40
CA VAL A 77 -5.73 -4.36 -15.83
C VAL A 77 -4.29 -3.89 -16.00
N LEU A 78 -3.29 -4.73 -15.66
CA LEU A 78 -1.88 -4.36 -15.81
C LEU A 78 -1.50 -4.08 -17.28
N ALA A 79 -1.96 -4.93 -18.20
CA ALA A 79 -1.72 -4.76 -19.63
C ALA A 79 -2.35 -3.45 -20.16
N GLU A 80 -3.55 -3.11 -19.71
CA GLU A 80 -4.23 -1.88 -20.09
C GLU A 80 -3.54 -0.63 -19.50
N ILE A 81 -3.03 -0.71 -18.26
CA ILE A 81 -2.21 0.36 -17.67
C ILE A 81 -0.94 0.58 -18.51
N GLU A 82 -0.27 -0.49 -18.94
CA GLU A 82 0.91 -0.40 -19.82
C GLU A 82 0.55 0.22 -21.16
N ARG A 83 -0.59 -0.14 -21.75
CA ARG A 83 -1.08 0.43 -23.02
C ARG A 83 -1.36 1.92 -22.92
N ARG A 84 -1.99 2.38 -21.82
CA ARG A 84 -2.27 3.81 -21.58
C ARG A 84 -1.03 4.61 -21.19
N SER A 85 -0.07 3.96 -20.54
CA SER A 85 1.12 4.60 -19.97
C SER A 85 2.35 3.72 -20.19
N PRO A 86 2.96 3.76 -21.39
CA PRO A 86 4.13 2.94 -21.70
C PRO A 86 5.24 3.05 -20.65
N GLY A 87 5.81 1.91 -20.29
CA GLY A 87 6.78 1.73 -19.22
C GLY A 87 6.22 1.75 -17.80
N ALA A 88 4.89 1.76 -17.62
CA ALA A 88 4.26 1.72 -16.30
C ALA A 88 4.65 0.46 -15.53
N THR A 89 4.64 -0.70 -16.19
CA THR A 89 5.00 -1.99 -15.60
C THR A 89 6.41 -1.95 -15.00
N ALA A 90 7.38 -1.40 -15.73
CA ALA A 90 8.76 -1.28 -15.25
C ALA A 90 8.87 -0.33 -14.05
N ARG A 91 8.14 0.79 -14.04
CA ARG A 91 8.11 1.73 -12.91
C ARG A 91 7.45 1.12 -11.67
N LEU A 92 6.34 0.41 -11.86
CA LEU A 92 5.58 -0.26 -10.82
C LEU A 92 6.36 -1.43 -10.21
N ARG A 93 7.10 -2.19 -11.02
CA ARG A 93 7.96 -3.28 -10.54
C ARG A 93 9.06 -2.78 -9.61
N ARG A 94 9.82 -1.77 -10.06
CA ARG A 94 10.87 -1.15 -9.23
C ARG A 94 10.35 -0.56 -7.92
N TRP A 95 9.11 -0.08 -7.92
CA TRP A 95 8.47 0.40 -6.70
C TRP A 95 8.02 -0.75 -5.80
N SER A 96 7.43 -1.81 -6.37
CA SER A 96 6.99 -3.00 -5.65
C SER A 96 8.15 -3.66 -4.90
N GLU A 97 9.31 -3.78 -5.53
CA GLU A 97 10.54 -4.32 -4.92
C GLU A 97 11.01 -3.50 -3.71
N ARG A 98 10.75 -2.20 -3.69
CA ARG A 98 11.17 -1.29 -2.61
C ARG A 98 10.11 -1.10 -1.54
N LEU A 99 8.86 -1.45 -1.82
CA LEU A 99 7.72 -1.23 -0.93
C LEU A 99 7.92 -1.80 0.49
N PRO A 100 8.43 -3.03 0.67
CA PRO A 100 8.68 -3.58 2.01
C PRO A 100 9.74 -2.80 2.79
N VAL A 101 10.69 -2.17 2.11
CA VAL A 101 11.81 -1.47 2.75
C VAL A 101 11.42 -0.03 3.06
N THR A 102 10.75 0.66 2.14
CA THR A 102 10.39 2.08 2.29
C THR A 102 9.17 2.29 3.19
N ALA A 103 8.22 1.36 3.17
CA ALA A 103 6.96 1.46 3.89
C ALA A 103 6.74 0.29 4.87
N GLY A 104 7.77 -0.51 5.17
CA GLY A 104 7.62 -1.75 5.93
C GLY A 104 6.94 -1.64 7.29
N TRP A 105 7.15 -0.53 8.02
CA TRP A 105 6.46 -0.30 9.29
C TRP A 105 4.97 -0.03 9.09
N PHE A 106 4.59 0.75 8.07
CA PHE A 106 3.19 1.02 7.71
C PHE A 106 2.50 -0.25 7.22
N MET A 107 3.17 -1.04 6.38
CA MET A 107 2.65 -2.34 5.93
C MET A 107 2.46 -3.32 7.08
N SER A 108 3.31 -3.26 8.11
CA SER A 108 3.14 -4.07 9.32
C SER A 108 1.90 -3.67 10.13
N ILE A 109 1.56 -2.37 10.17
CA ILE A 109 0.32 -1.89 10.80
C ILE A 109 -0.89 -2.34 9.98
N LEU A 110 -0.82 -2.19 8.65
CA LEU A 110 -1.89 -2.60 7.75
C LEU A 110 -2.18 -4.10 7.84
N ASP A 111 -1.15 -4.95 7.91
CA ASP A 111 -1.31 -6.40 8.11
C ASP A 111 -1.99 -6.76 9.43
N VAL A 112 -1.81 -5.95 10.49
CA VAL A 112 -2.48 -6.15 11.78
C VAL A 112 -3.94 -5.72 11.68
N ASP A 113 -4.20 -4.58 11.05
CA ASP A 113 -5.54 -4.01 10.85
C ASP A 113 -6.43 -4.93 9.99
N ASP A 114 -5.89 -5.44 8.88
CA ASP A 114 -6.57 -6.41 8.02
C ASP A 114 -6.64 -7.83 8.64
N GLY A 115 -6.02 -8.05 9.80
CA GLY A 115 -6.03 -9.35 10.49
C GLY A 115 -5.08 -10.41 9.92
N TYR A 116 -4.23 -10.07 8.95
CA TYR A 116 -3.20 -10.97 8.39
C TYR A 116 -2.08 -11.32 9.38
N ALA A 117 -1.87 -10.51 10.42
CA ALA A 117 -0.88 -10.76 11.46
C ALA A 117 -1.48 -10.72 12.87
N ARG A 118 -1.50 -11.85 13.56
CA ARG A 118 -1.67 -11.89 15.03
C ARG A 118 -0.32 -11.59 15.70
N ARG A 119 0.03 -10.31 15.87
CA ARG A 119 1.18 -9.91 16.70
C ARG A 119 0.75 -8.95 17.81
N SER A 120 1.23 -9.22 19.02
CA SER A 120 0.98 -8.41 20.21
C SER A 120 1.40 -6.96 19.95
N PHE A 121 0.44 -6.03 20.07
CA PHE A 121 0.59 -4.57 19.95
C PHE A 121 1.87 -4.03 20.62
N ALA A 122 2.30 -4.66 21.72
CA ALA A 122 3.54 -4.39 22.46
C ALA A 122 4.81 -4.32 21.59
N ARG A 123 4.97 -5.18 20.56
CA ARG A 123 6.18 -5.17 19.71
C ARG A 123 6.21 -4.03 18.70
N ILE A 124 5.05 -3.51 18.29
CA ILE A 124 4.93 -2.34 17.41
C ILE A 124 5.21 -1.07 18.22
N ALA A 125 4.63 -0.96 19.42
CA ALA A 125 4.90 0.12 20.36
C ALA A 125 6.40 0.21 20.75
N GLN A 126 7.10 -0.92 20.92
CA GLN A 126 8.54 -0.94 21.18
C GLN A 126 9.36 -0.31 20.05
N ARG A 127 8.98 -0.53 18.78
CA ARG A 127 9.70 0.05 17.62
C ARG A 127 9.47 1.55 17.48
N ILE A 128 8.25 2.02 17.79
CA ILE A 128 7.92 3.45 17.86
C ILE A 128 8.73 4.12 18.98
N THR A 129 8.75 3.50 20.17
CA THR A 129 9.53 3.98 21.32
C THR A 129 11.01 4.10 20.96
N ASN A 130 11.59 3.08 20.32
CA ASN A 130 13.01 3.08 19.93
C ASN A 130 13.32 4.11 18.82
N ALA A 131 12.39 4.38 17.90
CA ALA A 131 12.59 5.39 16.86
C ALA A 131 12.47 6.83 17.40
N CYS A 132 11.54 7.08 18.32
CA CYS A 132 11.32 8.39 18.93
C CYS A 132 12.30 8.75 20.05
N SER A 133 12.99 7.77 20.66
CA SER A 133 13.94 8.01 21.77
C SER A 133 15.40 8.24 21.34
N LEU A 134 15.76 7.95 20.09
CA LEU A 134 17.12 8.18 19.56
C LEU A 134 17.57 9.67 19.54
N PRO A 135 16.71 10.67 19.24
CA PRO A 135 17.14 12.08 19.28
C PRO A 135 17.42 12.60 20.70
N ILE A 136 16.74 12.04 21.72
CA ILE A 136 16.81 12.50 23.11
C ILE A 136 18.09 11.99 23.79
N VAL A 137 18.51 10.75 23.50
CA VAL A 137 19.73 10.19 24.10
C VAL A 137 21.00 10.76 23.45
N PHE A 138 20.95 11.11 22.16
CA PHE A 138 22.11 11.66 21.44
C PHE A 138 22.46 13.09 21.90
N THR A 139 21.45 13.94 22.14
CA THR A 139 21.63 15.30 22.65
C THR A 139 22.16 15.31 24.09
N ALA A 140 21.70 14.40 24.95
CA ALA A 140 22.21 14.28 26.33
C ALA A 140 23.69 13.86 26.40
N ARG A 141 24.17 13.04 25.44
CA ARG A 141 25.57 12.61 25.36
C ARG A 141 26.50 13.72 24.85
N MET A 142 26.01 14.56 23.93
CA MET A 142 26.79 15.67 23.38
C MET A 142 26.99 16.81 24.39
N LEU A 143 25.96 17.13 25.20
CA LEU A 143 26.04 18.14 26.26
C LEU A 143 27.02 17.77 27.40
N ARG A 144 27.22 16.47 27.68
CA ARG A 144 28.21 16.01 28.68
C ARG A 144 29.66 16.10 28.19
N ARG A 145 29.88 16.17 26.87
CA ARG A 145 31.23 16.24 26.28
C ARG A 145 31.75 17.68 26.14
N ILE A 146 30.85 18.66 26.16
CA ILE A 146 31.16 20.09 26.12
C ILE A 146 31.46 20.65 27.53
N ARG A 147 31.08 19.93 28.59
CA ARG A 147 31.32 20.31 30.00
C ARG A 147 32.54 19.62 30.64
N ARG A 148 33.47 19.09 29.85
CA ARG A 148 34.76 18.57 30.33
C ARG A 148 35.91 19.28 29.64
#